data_AF-A0A6A1TPX1-F1
#
_entry.id   AF-A0A6A1TPX1-F1
#
_cell.length_a   1.000
_cell.length_b   1.000
_cell.length_c   1.000
_cell.angle_alpha   90.00
_cell.angle_beta   90.00
_cell.angle_gamma   90.00
#
_symmetry.space_group_name_H-M   'P 1'
#
loop_
_entity.id
_entity.type
_entity.pdbx_description
1 polymer ?
#
loop_
_entity_poly.entity_id
_entity_poly.type
_entity_poly.pdbx_seq_one_letter_code
_entity_poly.pdbx_strand_id
1 'polypeptide(L)'
;MKVFSRSDTAEEIKVVEREDAFLEGVIDVVEPTAPDTMVTAVIGNQAVIARAEPRFKGRRGDQIRFKVDPSSINLLDAKTEARIDVGDGPPIRIASV
;
A
#
# COMPACT_ATOMS: atom_id res chain seq x y z
N MET A 1 -3.82 5.71 3.96
CA MET A 1 -4.69 5.13 2.92
C MET A 1 -4.65 6.04 1.71
N LYS A 2 -3.80 5.74 0.72
CA LYS A 2 -3.92 6.28 -0.64
C LYS A 2 -4.08 5.08 -1.56
N VAL A 3 -5.34 4.80 -1.87
CA VAL A 3 -5.79 3.80 -2.85
C VAL A 3 -5.74 4.52 -4.19
N PHE A 4 -4.92 4.04 -5.11
CA PHE A 4 -4.89 4.60 -6.47
C PHE A 4 -5.93 3.88 -7.33
N SER A 5 -7.02 4.58 -7.67
CA SER A 5 -7.83 4.30 -8.86
C SER A 5 -7.07 4.81 -10.09
N ARG A 6 -7.15 4.06 -11.20
CA ARG A 6 -6.39 4.26 -12.46
C ARG A 6 -6.04 5.74 -12.73
N SER A 7 -4.73 6.01 -12.82
CA SER A 7 -4.06 7.26 -13.26
C SER A 7 -3.32 8.06 -12.19
N ASP A 8 -2.62 7.41 -11.25
CA ASP A 8 -1.52 8.06 -10.51
C ASP A 8 -0.42 7.03 -10.19
N THR A 9 0.84 7.41 -10.39
CA THR A 9 2.03 6.57 -10.24
C THR A 9 2.22 6.14 -8.78
N ALA A 10 2.32 4.83 -8.55
CA ALA A 10 2.49 4.23 -7.23
C ALA A 10 3.91 4.51 -6.69
N GLU A 11 4.03 5.46 -5.77
CA GLU A 11 5.28 5.71 -5.06
C GLU A 11 5.30 4.99 -3.69
N GLU A 12 6.05 3.88 -3.69
CA GLU A 12 6.62 3.06 -2.62
C GLU A 12 5.74 2.61 -1.42
N ILE A 13 5.27 1.37 -1.50
CA ILE A 13 4.86 0.55 -0.35
C ILE A 13 5.79 -0.66 -0.31
N LYS A 14 6.44 -0.92 0.84
CA LYS A 14 7.39 -2.05 1.01
C LYS A 14 6.67 -3.29 1.56
N VAL A 15 6.97 -4.45 0.97
CA VAL A 15 6.48 -5.77 1.41
C VAL A 15 7.41 -6.30 2.50
N VAL A 16 6.85 -6.85 3.59
CA VAL A 16 7.63 -7.33 4.74
C VAL A 16 7.30 -8.76 5.16
N GLU A 17 8.33 -9.51 5.56
CA GLU A 17 8.21 -10.88 6.11
C GLU A 17 8.21 -10.84 7.65
N ARG A 18 7.04 -10.66 8.27
CA ARG A 18 6.75 -10.84 9.72
C ARG A 18 7.48 -9.88 10.68
N GLU A 19 6.72 -8.90 11.20
CA GLU A 19 6.66 -8.43 12.61
C GLU A 19 6.31 -6.93 12.75
N ASP A 20 6.37 -6.12 11.68
CA ASP A 20 6.02 -4.68 11.66
C ASP A 20 4.95 -4.31 10.60
N ALA A 21 3.93 -5.15 10.40
CA ALA A 21 2.94 -4.95 9.34
C ALA A 21 1.80 -4.03 9.80
N PHE A 22 1.51 -2.98 9.02
CA PHE A 22 0.39 -2.07 9.28
C PHE A 22 -0.86 -2.42 8.46
N LEU A 23 -0.72 -3.22 7.40
CA LEU A 23 -1.82 -3.65 6.53
C LEU A 23 -1.60 -5.09 6.07
N GLU A 24 -2.67 -5.89 6.07
CA GLU A 24 -2.68 -7.28 5.62
C GLU A 24 -3.74 -7.49 4.55
N GLY A 25 -3.47 -8.36 3.58
CA GLY A 25 -4.40 -8.64 2.49
C GLY A 25 -4.07 -9.90 1.71
N VAL A 26 -4.82 -10.10 0.62
CA VAL A 26 -4.67 -11.26 -0.29
C VAL A 26 -4.20 -10.77 -1.65
N ILE A 27 -3.15 -11.38 -2.19
CA ILE A 27 -2.66 -11.07 -3.53
C ILE A 27 -3.72 -11.42 -4.58
N ASP A 28 -4.04 -10.49 -5.46
CA ASP A 28 -4.93 -10.70 -6.61
C ASP A 28 -4.14 -10.80 -7.92
N VAL A 29 -3.10 -9.96 -8.10
CA VAL A 29 -2.28 -9.91 -9.31
C VAL A 29 -0.79 -9.78 -8.98
N VAL A 30 0.05 -10.46 -9.75
CA VAL A 30 1.53 -10.37 -9.71
C VAL A 30 2.04 -10.16 -11.14
N GLU A 31 2.68 -9.03 -11.39
CA GLU A 31 3.13 -8.60 -12.72
C GLU A 31 4.64 -8.27 -12.70
N PRO A 32 5.50 -9.13 -13.28
CA PRO A 32 6.92 -8.81 -13.47
C PRO A 32 7.10 -7.72 -14.54
N THR A 33 7.73 -6.61 -14.21
CA THR A 33 7.90 -5.45 -15.11
C THR A 33 9.35 -5.16 -15.53
N ALA A 34 10.26 -6.11 -15.27
CA ALA A 34 11.72 -6.08 -15.50
C ALA A 34 12.59 -5.55 -14.34
N PRO A 35 12.57 -4.26 -13.94
CA PRO A 35 13.34 -3.86 -12.76
C PRO A 35 12.65 -4.25 -11.46
N ASP A 36 11.32 -4.47 -11.49
CA ASP A 36 10.51 -4.75 -10.30
C ASP A 36 9.43 -5.81 -10.60
N THR A 37 8.68 -6.17 -9.56
CA THR A 37 7.39 -6.86 -9.67
C THR A 37 6.29 -5.97 -9.09
N MET A 38 5.26 -5.69 -9.86
CA MET A 38 4.04 -5.04 -9.37
C MET A 38 3.14 -6.09 -8.71
N VAL A 39 2.65 -5.80 -7.51
CA VAL A 39 1.73 -6.67 -6.77
C VAL A 39 0.48 -5.89 -6.45
N THR A 40 -0.67 -6.40 -6.90
CA THR A 40 -1.98 -5.91 -6.49
C THR A 40 -2.54 -6.84 -5.44
N ALA A 41 -2.89 -6.32 -4.27
CA ALA A 41 -3.52 -7.05 -3.18
C ALA A 41 -4.85 -6.41 -2.79
N VAL A 42 -5.78 -7.23 -2.33
CA VAL A 42 -7.04 -6.79 -1.75
C VAL A 42 -6.88 -6.70 -0.23
N ILE A 43 -7.09 -5.50 0.32
CA ILE A 43 -7.07 -5.21 1.75
C ILE A 43 -8.46 -4.69 2.13
N GLY A 44 -9.20 -5.47 2.92
CA GLY A 44 -10.63 -5.24 3.10
C GLY A 44 -11.36 -5.22 1.74
N ASN A 45 -11.92 -4.07 1.36
CA ASN A 45 -12.62 -3.88 0.08
C ASN A 45 -11.86 -2.98 -0.90
N GLN A 46 -10.56 -2.75 -0.67
CA GLN A 46 -9.74 -1.84 -1.46
C GLN A 46 -8.60 -2.59 -2.16
N ALA A 47 -8.34 -2.24 -3.42
CA ALA A 47 -7.16 -2.70 -4.14
C ALA A 47 -5.97 -1.82 -3.76
N VAL A 48 -4.88 -2.44 -3.34
CA VAL A 48 -3.61 -1.79 -3.02
C VAL A 48 -2.56 -2.31 -4.00
N ILE A 49 -1.85 -1.39 -4.64
CA ILE A 49 -0.78 -1.70 -5.60
C ILE A 49 0.55 -1.36 -4.94
N ALA A 50 1.48 -2.30 -4.95
CA ALA A 50 2.82 -2.15 -4.40
C ALA A 50 3.89 -2.57 -5.42
N ARG A 51 5.07 -1.96 -5.31
CA ARG A 51 6.29 -2.41 -5.99
C ARG A 51 7.06 -3.34 -5.06
N ALA A 52 7.35 -4.53 -5.54
CA ALA A 52 8.19 -5.52 -4.87
C ALA A 52 9.47 -5.74 -5.67
N GLU A 53 10.46 -6.35 -5.02
CA GLU A 53 11.72 -6.73 -5.66
C GLU A 53 11.47 -7.58 -6.92
N PRO A 54 12.34 -7.50 -7.95
CA PRO A 54 12.13 -8.19 -9.23
C PRO A 54 12.01 -9.72 -9.15
N ARG A 55 12.37 -10.33 -8.02
CA ARG A 55 12.26 -11.78 -7.78
C ARG A 55 11.22 -12.16 -6.72
N PHE A 56 10.28 -11.27 -6.44
CA PHE A 56 9.18 -11.55 -5.52
C PHE A 56 8.43 -12.82 -5.94
N LYS A 57 8.22 -13.74 -4.98
CA LYS A 57 7.70 -15.10 -5.25
C LYS A 57 6.23 -15.31 -4.87
N GLY A 58 5.56 -14.29 -4.34
CA GLY A 58 4.14 -14.39 -3.98
C GLY A 58 3.28 -14.67 -5.22
N ARG A 59 2.12 -15.27 -4.98
CA ARG A 59 1.16 -15.69 -6.01
C ARG A 59 -0.23 -15.21 -5.65
N ARG A 60 -1.11 -15.15 -6.65
CA ARG A 60 -2.53 -14.92 -6.42
C ARG A 60 -3.08 -15.89 -5.37
N GLY A 61 -3.81 -15.34 -4.40
CA GLY A 61 -4.36 -16.08 -3.26
C GLY A 61 -3.46 -16.13 -2.04
N ASP A 62 -2.16 -15.81 -2.15
CA ASP A 62 -1.27 -15.77 -1.00
C ASP A 62 -1.62 -14.59 -0.09
N GLN A 63 -1.41 -14.79 1.22
CA GLN A 63 -1.44 -13.71 2.20
C GLN A 63 -0.21 -12.81 2.03
N ILE A 64 -0.41 -11.50 2.06
CA ILE A 64 0.66 -10.51 1.97
C ILE A 64 0.49 -9.43 3.03
N ARG A 65 1.62 -8.87 3.46
CA ARG A 65 1.67 -7.81 4.46
C ARG A 65 2.55 -6.66 4.00
N PHE A 66 2.11 -5.46 4.34
CA PHE A 66 2.75 -4.22 3.95
C PHE A 66 3.20 -3.44 5.18
N LYS A 67 4.40 -2.88 5.08
CA LYS A 67 4.86 -1.84 5.98
C LYS A 67 4.70 -0.50 5.26
N VAL A 68 4.05 0.44 5.94
CA VAL A 68 3.85 1.80 5.43
C VAL A 68 4.72 2.72 6.26
N ASP A 69 5.51 3.56 5.60
CA ASP A 69 6.18 4.69 6.24
C ASP A 69 5.16 5.83 6.37
N PRO A 70 4.74 6.23 7.59
CA PRO A 70 3.76 7.30 7.75
C PRO A 70 4.23 8.63 7.16
N SER A 71 5.55 8.87 7.09
CA SER A 71 6.12 10.10 6.52
C SER A 71 5.97 10.19 5.00
N SER A 72 5.71 9.07 4.31
CA SER A 72 5.47 9.04 2.87
C SER A 72 3.97 9.05 2.50
N ILE A 73 3.06 9.12 3.48
CA ILE A 73 1.62 9.15 3.22
C ILE A 73 1.19 10.55 2.78
N ASN A 74 0.54 10.61 1.62
CA ASN A 74 -0.18 11.80 1.17
C ASN A 74 -1.67 11.66 1.52
N LEU A 75 -2.17 12.51 2.42
CA LEU A 75 -3.60 12.61 2.74
C LEU A 75 -4.22 13.79 1.99
N LEU A 76 -5.40 13.57 1.42
CA LEU A 76 -6.14 14.56 0.65
C LEU A 76 -7.55 14.69 1.24
N ASP A 77 -8.03 15.92 1.39
CA ASP A 77 -9.41 16.19 1.75
C ASP A 77 -10.35 15.77 0.61
N ALA A 78 -11.36 14.96 0.91
CA ALA A 78 -12.20 14.32 -0.11
C ALA A 78 -13.10 15.30 -0.89
N LYS A 79 -13.31 16.52 -0.37
CA LYS A 79 -14.16 17.52 -1.02
C LYS A 79 -13.35 18.53 -1.83
N THR A 80 -12.20 18.92 -1.31
CA THR A 80 -11.37 20.01 -1.84
C THR A 80 -10.11 19.54 -2.53
N GLU A 81 -9.76 18.27 -2.40
CA GLU A 81 -8.52 17.66 -2.89
C GLU A 81 -7.24 18.30 -2.31
N ALA A 82 -7.39 19.18 -1.32
CA ALA A 82 -6.27 19.82 -0.65
C ALA A 82 -5.48 18.80 0.15
N ARG A 83 -4.16 18.96 0.15
CA ARG A 83 -3.27 18.16 1.01
C ARG A 83 -3.58 18.45 2.48
N ILE A 84 -3.78 17.40 3.25
CA ILE A 84 -3.85 17.46 4.71
C ILE A 84 -2.43 17.23 5.23
N ASP A 85 -1.81 18.29 5.72
CA ASP A 85 -0.54 18.18 6.43
C ASP A 85 -0.80 17.61 7.82
N VAL A 86 -0.39 16.37 8.00
CA VAL A 86 -0.29 15.74 9.31
C VAL A 86 1.01 16.27 9.91
N GLY A 87 0.93 17.30 10.77
CA GLY A 87 2.10 17.77 11.52
C GLY A 87 2.67 16.67 12.44
N ASP A 88 3.67 16.99 13.27
CA ASP A 88 4.36 16.07 14.23
C ASP A 88 3.44 15.49 15.35
N GLY A 89 2.13 15.49 15.14
CA GLY A 89 1.17 14.82 15.99
C GLY A 89 1.37 13.29 16.00
N PRO A 90 0.83 12.62 17.03
CA PRO A 90 0.99 11.17 17.17
C PRO A 90 0.50 10.42 15.92
N PRO A 91 1.10 9.26 15.61
CA PRO A 91 0.76 8.49 14.41
C PRO A 91 -0.75 8.26 14.32
N ILE A 92 -1.31 8.59 13.16
CA ILE A 92 -2.75 8.42 12.90
C ILE A 92 -3.10 6.96 13.10
N ARG A 93 -3.84 6.67 14.17
CA ARG A 93 -4.40 5.36 14.42
C ARG A 93 -5.61 5.18 13.50
N ILE A 94 -5.45 4.36 12.46
CA ILE A 94 -6.60 3.88 11.69
C ILE A 94 -7.32 2.86 12.57
N ALA A 95 -8.42 3.27 13.19
CA ALA A 95 -9.31 2.34 13.88
C ALA A 95 -9.92 1.40 12.83
N SER A 96 -9.68 0.10 13.00
CA SER A 96 -10.43 -0.92 12.25
C SER A 96 -11.88 -0.88 12.71
N VAL A 97 -12.82 -0.83 11.76
CA VAL A 97 -14.27 -0.88 11.99
C VAL A 97 -14.71 -2.32 12.18
#